data_AF-A0A845CYG5-F1
#
_entry.id   AF-A0A845CYG5-F1
#
_cell.length_a   1.000
_cell.length_b   1.000
_cell.length_c   1.000
_cell.angle_alpha   90.00
_cell.angle_beta   90.00
_cell.angle_gamma   90.00
#
_symmetry.space_group_name_H-M   'P 1'
#
loop_
_entity.id
_entity.type
_entity.pdbx_description
1 polymer ?
#
loop_
_entity_poly.entity_id
_entity_poly.type
_entity_poly.pdbx_seq_one_letter_code
_entity_poly.pdbx_strand_id
1 'polypeptide(L)'
;MAEEKSDANPLEDAAANLSADLEGKRVDLKNSSVDGVQGGHVSMADSAAKSVRAQALNMSESAAGFVSTKSLDMREAAIGFASSEQITVKSGNIGFLAAGRLKAEELCTWLLVAGKVEGNVKTTLSPLSALAMGAGFGLVVVLFSSIFARNRRRQLKGPDSTEN
;
A
#
# COMPACT_ATOMS: atom_id res chain seq x y z
N MET A 1 32.14 -3.95 -55.90
CA MET A 1 31.40 -4.83 -54.97
C MET A 1 32.08 -4.66 -53.62
N ALA A 2 31.52 -3.85 -52.73
CA ALA A 2 32.00 -3.72 -51.36
C ALA A 2 30.76 -3.57 -50.47
N GLU A 3 30.62 -4.53 -49.56
CA GLU A 3 29.47 -4.83 -48.73
C GLU A 3 29.08 -3.70 -47.78
N GLU A 4 27.77 -3.52 -47.68
CA GLU A 4 27.03 -2.68 -46.75
C GLU A 4 27.23 -3.22 -45.32
N LYS A 5 28.09 -2.57 -44.54
CA LYS A 5 28.14 -2.76 -43.09
C LYS A 5 26.89 -2.12 -42.49
N SER A 6 25.90 -2.95 -42.19
CA SER A 6 24.79 -2.59 -41.33
C SER A 6 25.32 -2.40 -39.91
N ASP A 7 25.55 -1.14 -39.53
CA ASP A 7 25.80 -0.72 -38.16
C ASP A 7 24.59 -1.11 -37.30
N ALA A 8 24.71 -2.23 -36.58
CA ALA A 8 23.71 -2.67 -35.61
C ALA A 8 23.56 -1.59 -34.53
N ASN A 9 22.53 -0.77 -34.68
CA ASN A 9 22.30 0.38 -33.83
C ASN A 9 21.76 -0.11 -32.47
N PRO A 10 22.46 0.10 -31.35
CA PRO A 10 22.06 -0.42 -30.03
C PRO A 10 20.71 0.13 -29.54
N LEU A 11 20.20 1.17 -30.20
CA LEU A 11 18.87 1.73 -29.98
C LEU A 11 17.76 0.83 -30.55
N GLU A 12 18.04 0.06 -31.61
CA GLU A 12 17.08 -0.86 -32.24
C GLU A 12 16.79 -2.07 -31.33
N ASP A 13 17.81 -2.63 -30.68
CA ASP A 13 17.66 -3.70 -29.67
C ASP A 13 16.95 -3.23 -28.40
N ALA A 14 17.24 -2.00 -27.96
CA ALA A 14 16.54 -1.37 -26.85
C ALA A 14 15.08 -1.10 -27.22
N ALA A 15 14.82 -0.55 -28.42
CA ALA A 15 13.47 -0.33 -28.93
C ALA A 15 12.71 -1.64 -29.09
N ALA A 16 13.34 -2.71 -29.59
CA ALA A 16 12.73 -4.02 -29.74
C ALA A 16 12.36 -4.66 -28.39
N ASN A 17 13.22 -4.54 -27.37
CA ASN A 17 12.89 -4.99 -26.00
C ASN A 17 11.76 -4.16 -25.37
N LEU A 18 11.76 -2.83 -25.57
CA LEU A 18 10.65 -1.98 -25.12
C LEU A 18 9.36 -2.32 -25.87
N SER A 19 9.42 -2.59 -27.18
CA SER A 19 8.27 -2.98 -28.00
C SER A 19 7.72 -4.34 -27.56
N ALA A 20 8.56 -5.30 -27.23
CA ALA A 20 8.16 -6.61 -26.73
C ALA A 20 7.49 -6.54 -25.34
N ASP A 21 7.97 -5.65 -24.45
CA ASP A 21 7.33 -5.38 -23.15
C ASP A 21 5.98 -4.64 -23.31
N LEU A 22 5.86 -3.82 -24.35
CA LEU A 22 4.65 -3.07 -24.70
C LEU A 22 3.66 -3.84 -25.61
N GLU A 23 4.01 -5.03 -26.10
CA GLU A 23 3.18 -5.86 -26.98
C GLU A 23 1.95 -6.46 -26.25
N GLY A 24 1.82 -6.19 -24.95
CA GLY A 24 0.61 -6.46 -24.20
C GLY A 24 -0.53 -5.53 -24.63
N LYS A 25 -1.56 -6.09 -25.27
CA LYS A 25 -2.83 -5.45 -25.65
C LYS A 25 -3.18 -4.23 -24.77
N ARG A 26 -3.07 -3.03 -25.34
CA ARG A 26 -3.41 -1.77 -24.65
C ARG A 26 -4.92 -1.62 -24.56
N VAL A 27 -5.42 -1.28 -23.38
CA VAL A 27 -6.84 -0.97 -23.15
C VAL A 27 -6.94 0.42 -22.54
N ASP A 28 -7.72 1.29 -23.17
CA ASP A 28 -7.98 2.64 -22.68
C ASP A 28 -9.45 2.73 -22.30
N LEU A 29 -9.72 3.11 -21.06
CA LEU A 29 -11.06 3.38 -20.56
C LEU A 29 -11.14 4.85 -20.21
N LYS A 30 -12.07 5.53 -20.86
CA LYS A 30 -12.38 6.92 -20.58
C LYS A 30 -13.87 7.09 -20.39
N ASN A 31 -14.27 7.78 -19.33
CA ASN A 31 -15.66 8.10 -19.03
C ASN A 31 -16.61 6.87 -19.10
N SER A 32 -16.12 5.73 -18.61
CA SER A 32 -16.78 4.43 -18.81
C SER A 32 -16.82 3.62 -17.52
N SER A 33 -17.87 2.81 -17.37
CA SER A 33 -18.01 1.86 -16.27
C SER A 33 -18.08 0.44 -16.81
N VAL A 34 -17.19 -0.43 -16.35
CA VAL A 34 -17.12 -1.82 -16.81
C VAL A 34 -17.00 -2.79 -15.64
N ASP A 35 -17.38 -4.05 -15.85
CA ASP A 35 -17.22 -5.09 -14.82
C ASP A 35 -15.77 -5.61 -14.75
N GLY A 36 -15.11 -5.81 -15.90
CA GLY A 36 -13.76 -6.38 -15.95
C GLY A 36 -12.89 -5.81 -17.05
N VAL A 37 -11.64 -5.48 -16.71
CA VAL A 37 -10.61 -5.05 -17.65
C VAL A 37 -9.41 -5.97 -17.56
N GLN A 38 -8.97 -6.49 -18.71
CA GLN A 38 -7.77 -7.30 -18.84
C GLN A 38 -6.95 -6.83 -20.04
N GLY A 39 -5.68 -6.50 -19.82
CA GLY A 39 -4.76 -6.02 -20.84
C GLY A 39 -3.31 -6.07 -20.37
N GLY A 40 -2.37 -5.80 -21.27
CA GLY A 40 -0.97 -5.61 -20.87
C GLY A 40 -0.80 -4.25 -20.21
N HIS A 41 -1.13 -3.20 -20.96
CA HIS A 41 -1.14 -1.83 -20.48
C HIS A 41 -2.58 -1.30 -20.42
N VAL A 42 -3.06 -1.01 -19.22
CA VAL A 42 -4.42 -0.48 -19.00
C VAL A 42 -4.32 0.96 -18.52
N SER A 43 -5.07 1.84 -19.16
CA SER A 43 -5.18 3.25 -18.79
C SER A 43 -6.64 3.56 -18.50
N MET A 44 -6.92 4.09 -17.32
CA MET A 44 -8.26 4.47 -16.88
C MET A 44 -8.27 5.94 -16.49
N ALA A 45 -9.16 6.71 -17.10
CA ALA A 45 -9.42 8.10 -16.79
C ALA A 45 -10.94 8.32 -16.64
N ASP A 46 -11.38 9.01 -15.57
CA ASP A 46 -12.81 9.27 -15.32
C ASP A 46 -13.68 8.01 -15.41
N SER A 47 -13.14 6.87 -14.97
CA SER A 47 -13.74 5.56 -15.25
C SER A 47 -13.84 4.70 -14.00
N ALA A 48 -14.77 3.74 -14.04
CA ALA A 48 -14.97 2.77 -12.98
C ALA A 48 -14.83 1.34 -13.49
N ALA A 49 -14.11 0.49 -12.77
CA ALA A 49 -14.03 -0.94 -13.09
C ALA A 49 -14.17 -1.80 -11.85
N LYS A 50 -15.01 -2.84 -11.88
CA LYS A 50 -15.13 -3.73 -10.72
C LYS A 50 -13.87 -4.60 -10.54
N SER A 51 -13.28 -5.07 -11.63
CA SER A 51 -12.03 -5.83 -11.63
C SER A 51 -11.07 -5.38 -12.72
N VAL A 52 -9.79 -5.22 -12.38
CA VAL A 52 -8.74 -4.79 -13.32
C VAL A 52 -7.53 -5.69 -13.14
N ARG A 53 -7.09 -6.30 -14.24
CA ARG A 53 -5.86 -7.07 -14.31
C ARG A 53 -4.98 -6.56 -15.43
N ALA A 54 -3.80 -6.07 -15.08
CA ALA A 54 -2.85 -5.52 -16.04
C ALA A 54 -1.42 -5.90 -15.68
N GLN A 55 -0.47 -5.65 -16.58
CA GLN A 55 0.96 -5.64 -16.22
C GLN A 55 1.38 -4.24 -15.75
N ALA A 56 0.89 -3.22 -16.46
CA ALA A 56 0.99 -1.82 -16.11
C ALA A 56 -0.41 -1.19 -16.09
N LEU A 57 -0.79 -0.60 -14.96
CA LEU A 57 -2.06 0.10 -14.80
C LEU A 57 -1.80 1.57 -14.47
N ASN A 58 -2.39 2.46 -15.27
CA ASN A 58 -2.52 3.86 -14.94
C ASN A 58 -3.97 4.18 -14.59
N MET A 59 -4.21 4.71 -13.40
CA MET A 59 -5.53 5.18 -12.97
C MET A 59 -5.45 6.65 -12.60
N SER A 60 -6.24 7.48 -13.28
CA SER A 60 -6.41 8.90 -12.98
C SER A 60 -7.90 9.20 -12.78
N GLU A 61 -8.28 9.85 -11.68
CA GLU A 61 -9.68 10.24 -11.41
C GLU A 61 -10.67 9.08 -11.62
N SER A 62 -10.30 7.90 -11.14
CA SER A 62 -10.97 6.64 -11.47
C SER A 62 -11.18 5.77 -10.23
N ALA A 63 -12.14 4.84 -10.31
CA ALA A 63 -12.44 3.92 -9.23
C ALA A 63 -12.30 2.46 -9.66
N ALA A 64 -11.72 1.61 -8.81
CA ALA A 64 -11.68 0.18 -9.05
C ALA A 64 -12.01 -0.67 -7.82
N GLY A 65 -12.72 -1.79 -8.03
CA GLY A 65 -13.03 -2.72 -6.95
C GLY A 65 -11.81 -3.56 -6.56
N PHE A 66 -11.35 -4.38 -7.50
CA PHE A 66 -10.20 -5.27 -7.34
C PHE A 66 -9.17 -4.98 -8.42
N VAL A 67 -7.92 -4.75 -8.00
CA VAL A 67 -6.82 -4.43 -8.89
C VAL A 67 -5.65 -5.38 -8.65
N SER A 68 -5.21 -6.04 -9.71
CA SER A 68 -4.02 -6.89 -9.73
C SER A 68 -3.12 -6.48 -10.87
N THR A 69 -1.96 -5.93 -10.55
CA THR A 69 -0.98 -5.50 -11.55
C THR A 69 0.44 -5.69 -11.04
N LYS A 70 1.45 -5.65 -11.92
CA LYS A 70 2.85 -5.61 -11.48
C LYS A 70 3.24 -4.20 -11.09
N SER A 71 2.88 -3.23 -11.93
CA SER A 71 3.12 -1.80 -11.72
C SER A 71 1.79 -1.03 -11.72
N LEU A 72 1.57 -0.26 -10.66
CA LEU A 72 0.38 0.58 -10.48
C LEU A 72 0.81 2.05 -10.33
N ASP A 73 0.32 2.92 -11.22
CA ASP A 73 0.41 4.37 -11.09
C ASP A 73 -1.00 4.93 -10.87
N MET A 74 -1.19 5.58 -9.73
CA MET A 74 -2.50 6.02 -9.27
C MET A 74 -2.49 7.50 -8.90
N ARG A 75 -3.44 8.26 -9.47
CA ARG A 75 -3.61 9.69 -9.26
C ARG A 75 -5.08 10.00 -9.03
N GLU A 76 -5.39 10.54 -7.86
CA GLU A 76 -6.73 10.98 -7.47
C GLU A 76 -7.80 9.90 -7.73
N ALA A 77 -7.50 8.68 -7.31
CA ALA A 77 -8.34 7.53 -7.59
C ALA A 77 -8.79 6.82 -6.29
N ALA A 78 -9.69 5.85 -6.43
CA ALA A 78 -10.12 5.01 -5.33
C ALA A 78 -10.04 3.52 -5.70
N ILE A 79 -9.44 2.70 -4.84
CA ILE A 79 -9.38 1.24 -5.05
C ILE A 79 -9.89 0.51 -3.81
N GLY A 80 -10.77 -0.48 -3.98
CA GLY A 80 -11.20 -1.33 -2.86
C GLY A 80 -10.06 -2.22 -2.37
N PHE A 81 -9.53 -3.05 -3.26
CA PHE A 81 -8.45 -4.00 -3.02
C PHE A 81 -7.39 -3.88 -4.11
N ALA A 82 -6.16 -3.57 -3.73
CA ALA A 82 -5.03 -3.49 -4.65
C ALA A 82 -3.93 -4.46 -4.24
N SER A 83 -3.46 -5.26 -5.19
CA SER A 83 -2.28 -6.13 -5.04
C SER A 83 -1.32 -5.85 -6.18
N SER A 84 -0.11 -5.39 -5.86
CA SER A 84 0.93 -5.19 -6.88
C SER A 84 2.33 -5.28 -6.33
N GLU A 85 3.32 -5.52 -7.20
CA GLU A 85 4.70 -5.57 -6.76
C GLU A 85 5.26 -4.16 -6.55
N GLN A 86 4.92 -3.22 -7.43
CA GLN A 86 5.33 -1.82 -7.35
C GLN A 86 4.11 -0.90 -7.45
N ILE A 87 3.94 -0.05 -6.46
CA ILE A 87 2.79 0.84 -6.36
C ILE A 87 3.27 2.26 -6.16
N THR A 88 2.88 3.15 -7.07
CA THR A 88 3.10 4.60 -6.96
C THR A 88 1.75 5.29 -6.86
N VAL A 89 1.47 5.89 -5.70
CA VAL A 89 0.24 6.64 -5.43
C VAL A 89 0.60 8.08 -5.18
N LYS A 90 0.11 8.99 -6.02
CA LYS A 90 0.21 10.43 -5.72
C LYS A 90 -0.82 10.84 -4.69
N SER A 91 -2.09 10.65 -5.01
CA SER A 91 -3.22 10.95 -4.13
C SER A 91 -4.30 9.89 -4.32
N GLY A 92 -4.88 9.35 -3.26
CA GLY A 92 -5.97 8.39 -3.41
C GLY A 92 -6.38 7.66 -2.14
N ASN A 93 -7.49 6.93 -2.26
CA ASN A 93 -8.02 6.09 -1.18
C ASN A 93 -7.95 4.62 -1.59
N ILE A 94 -7.27 3.80 -0.80
CA ILE A 94 -7.22 2.34 -1.03
C ILE A 94 -7.70 1.62 0.21
N GLY A 95 -8.78 0.84 0.12
CA GLY A 95 -9.29 0.09 1.28
C GLY A 95 -8.23 -0.86 1.84
N PHE A 96 -7.82 -1.83 1.02
CA PHE A 96 -6.82 -2.85 1.33
C PHE A 96 -5.71 -2.84 0.29
N LEU A 97 -4.48 -2.71 0.74
CA LEU A 97 -3.31 -2.60 -0.12
C LEU A 97 -2.26 -3.65 0.24
N ALA A 98 -1.89 -4.48 -0.74
CA ALA A 98 -0.76 -5.41 -0.65
C ALA A 98 0.30 -5.01 -1.70
N ALA A 99 1.49 -4.61 -1.23
CA ALA A 99 2.55 -4.10 -2.10
C ALA A 99 3.91 -4.74 -1.81
N GLY A 100 4.69 -5.08 -2.82
CA GLY A 100 6.12 -5.38 -2.63
C GLY A 100 6.88 -4.12 -2.23
N ARG A 101 6.74 -3.08 -3.06
CA ARG A 101 7.26 -1.73 -2.88
C ARG A 101 6.14 -0.71 -3.03
N LEU A 102 6.00 0.17 -2.04
CA LEU A 102 5.03 1.25 -2.06
C LEU A 102 5.72 2.61 -2.00
N LYS A 103 5.41 3.47 -2.98
CA LYS A 103 5.72 4.89 -2.97
C LYS A 103 4.42 5.67 -2.96
N ALA A 104 4.07 6.23 -1.81
CA ALA A 104 2.88 7.06 -1.66
C ALA A 104 3.23 8.45 -1.14
N GLU A 105 2.60 9.47 -1.71
CA GLU A 105 2.67 10.85 -1.23
C GLU A 105 1.46 11.15 -0.33
N GLU A 106 0.25 10.92 -0.83
CA GLU A 106 -0.99 11.04 -0.06
C GLU A 106 -1.90 9.82 -0.27
N LEU A 107 -1.81 8.85 0.63
CA LEU A 107 -2.59 7.62 0.58
C LEU A 107 -3.33 7.40 1.89
N CYS A 108 -4.65 7.38 1.82
CA CYS A 108 -5.50 6.90 2.91
C CYS A 108 -5.82 5.43 2.69
N THR A 109 -5.41 4.58 3.63
CA THR A 109 -5.69 3.15 3.57
C THR A 109 -6.09 2.59 4.92
N TRP A 110 -6.96 1.59 4.90
CA TRP A 110 -7.46 0.92 6.10
C TRP A 110 -6.50 -0.17 6.55
N LEU A 111 -5.97 -0.95 5.60
CA LEU A 111 -4.99 -1.98 5.85
C LEU A 111 -3.91 -1.98 4.76
N LEU A 112 -2.67 -1.77 5.16
CA LEU A 112 -1.50 -1.81 4.30
C LEU A 112 -0.58 -2.96 4.71
N VAL A 113 -0.29 -3.84 3.75
CA VAL A 113 0.76 -4.85 3.84
C VAL A 113 1.80 -4.53 2.78
N ALA A 114 2.93 -3.94 3.18
CA ALA A 114 4.01 -3.60 2.26
C ALA A 114 5.37 -4.14 2.72
N GLY A 115 6.15 -4.72 1.80
CA GLY A 115 7.49 -5.22 2.09
C GLY A 115 8.51 -4.09 2.28
N LYS A 116 8.49 -3.10 1.38
CA LYS A 116 9.33 -1.91 1.45
C LYS A 116 8.49 -0.67 1.14
N VAL A 117 8.59 0.36 1.98
CA VAL A 117 7.85 1.61 1.82
C VAL A 117 8.85 2.74 1.63
N GLU A 118 8.78 3.43 0.50
CA GLU A 118 9.66 4.54 0.13
C GLU A 118 8.80 5.76 -0.23
N GLY A 119 8.54 6.63 0.75
CA GLY A 119 7.73 7.83 0.57
C GLY A 119 7.20 8.37 1.89
N ASN A 120 6.64 9.58 1.86
CA ASN A 120 5.99 10.21 3.01
C ASN A 120 4.57 9.62 3.19
N VAL A 121 4.47 8.34 3.53
CA VAL A 121 3.18 7.68 3.70
C VAL A 121 2.61 8.10 5.04
N LYS A 122 1.54 8.90 5.01
CA LYS A 122 0.79 9.32 6.20
C LYS A 122 0.02 8.12 6.78
N THR A 123 0.75 7.17 7.32
CA THR A 123 0.22 5.94 7.91
C THR A 123 -0.14 6.24 9.35
N THR A 124 -1.44 6.31 9.65
CA THR A 124 -1.98 6.58 11.00
C THR A 124 -1.51 5.57 12.06
N LEU A 125 -0.97 4.43 11.64
CA LEU A 125 -0.32 3.42 12.47
C LEU A 125 1.06 3.06 11.89
N SER A 126 2.02 3.96 12.03
CA SER A 126 3.43 3.62 11.80
C SER A 126 3.95 2.74 12.95
N PRO A 127 4.95 1.87 12.76
CA PRO A 127 5.54 1.07 13.84
C PRO A 127 6.00 1.94 15.03
N LEU A 128 6.47 3.16 14.74
CA LEU A 128 6.83 4.15 15.74
C LEU A 128 5.61 4.69 16.50
N SER A 129 4.49 4.94 15.81
CA SER A 129 3.22 5.37 16.41
C SER A 129 2.59 4.26 17.25
N ALA A 130 2.63 3.01 16.78
CA ALA A 130 2.18 1.83 17.52
C ALA A 130 3.02 1.63 18.80
N LEU A 131 4.35 1.80 18.70
CA LEU A 131 5.24 1.78 19.86
C LEU A 131 4.94 2.94 20.83
N ALA A 132 4.72 4.14 20.33
CA ALA A 132 4.38 5.30 21.17
C ALA A 132 3.02 5.13 21.87
N MET A 133 2.01 4.59 21.19
CA MET A 133 0.72 4.23 21.80
C MET A 133 0.89 3.15 22.86
N GLY A 134 1.65 2.09 22.57
CA GLY A 134 1.96 1.03 23.53
C GLY A 134 2.71 1.55 24.75
N ALA A 135 3.69 2.42 24.56
CA ALA A 135 4.45 3.06 25.64
C ALA A 135 3.56 3.98 26.48
N GLY A 136 2.72 4.80 25.86
CA GLY A 136 1.79 5.68 26.56
C GLY A 136 0.79 4.90 27.41
N PHE A 137 0.17 3.87 26.85
CA PHE A 137 -0.78 3.02 27.57
C PHE A 137 -0.10 2.24 28.72
N GLY A 138 1.08 1.67 28.45
CA GLY A 138 1.87 0.95 29.45
C GLY A 138 2.24 1.83 30.64
N LEU A 139 2.63 3.08 30.40
CA LEU A 139 3.00 4.03 31.45
C LEU A 139 1.79 4.37 32.34
N VAL A 140 0.61 4.59 31.75
CA VAL A 140 -0.64 4.84 32.49
C VAL A 140 -0.99 3.63 33.37
N VAL A 141 -0.94 2.41 32.83
CA VAL A 141 -1.23 1.18 33.59
C VAL A 141 -0.23 0.98 34.74
N VAL A 142 1.06 1.18 34.50
CA VAL A 142 2.10 1.04 35.52
C VAL A 142 1.89 2.04 36.66
N LEU A 143 1.63 3.32 36.35
CA LEU A 143 1.35 4.33 37.36
C LEU A 143 0.09 4.00 38.17
N PHE A 144 -0.99 3.58 37.51
CA PHE A 144 -2.24 3.22 38.17
C PHE A 144 -2.06 1.99 39.08
N SER A 145 -1.36 0.96 38.59
CA SER A 145 -1.06 -0.24 39.37
C SER A 145 -0.16 0.04 40.57
N SER A 146 0.79 0.97 40.46
CA SER A 146 1.71 1.34 41.54
C SER A 146 0.97 2.02 42.70
N ILE A 147 0.00 2.89 42.39
CA ILE A 147 -0.87 3.53 43.39
C ILE A 147 -1.74 2.49 44.10
N PHE A 148 -2.33 1.56 43.36
CA PHE A 148 -3.18 0.50 43.93
C PHE A 148 -2.39 -0.56 44.71
N ALA A 149 -1.18 -0.91 44.25
CA ALA A 149 -0.29 -1.86 44.91
C ALA A 149 0.26 -1.30 46.24
N ARG A 150 0.47 0.02 46.34
CA ARG A 150 0.83 0.68 47.60
C ARG A 150 -0.27 0.58 48.64
N ASN A 151 -1.54 0.63 48.23
CA ASN A 151 -2.67 0.56 49.15
C ASN A 151 -2.90 -0.87 49.71
N ARG A 152 -2.47 -1.91 48.99
CA ARG A 152 -2.68 -3.32 49.40
C ARG A 152 -1.67 -3.82 50.45
N ARG A 153 -0.56 -3.12 50.69
CA ARG A 153 0.44 -3.50 51.73
C ARG A 153 0.07 -3.10 53.17
N ARG A 154 -1.04 -2.37 53.40
CA ARG A 154 -1.48 -1.98 54.74
C ARG A 154 -2.46 -2.95 55.42
N GLN A 155 -2.95 -3.97 54.71
CA GLN A 155 -3.99 -4.90 55.22
C GLN A 155 -3.45 -6.28 55.68
N LEU A 156 -2.13 -6.49 55.75
CA LEU A 156 -1.52 -7.73 56.28
C LEU A 156 -0.91 -7.56 57.67
N LYS A 157 -1.45 -6.63 58.47
CA LYS A 157 -1.18 -6.55 59.91
C LYS A 157 -2.50 -6.58 60.67
N GLY A 158 -3.16 -7.74 60.60
CA GLY A 158 -4.25 -8.14 61.49
C GLY A 158 -3.68 -8.87 62.71
N PRO A 159 -4.33 -8.77 63.88
CA PRO A 159 -3.72 -8.74 65.20
C PRO A 159 -3.19 -10.09 65.71
N ASP A 160 -2.17 -9.96 66.55
CA ASP A 160 -1.54 -10.98 67.36
C ASP A 160 -2.57 -11.80 68.16
N SER A 161 -2.34 -13.10 68.18
CA SER A 161 -3.18 -14.10 68.83
C SER A 161 -2.56 -14.48 70.17
N THR A 162 -2.86 -13.74 71.22
CA THR A 162 -2.71 -14.13 72.64
C THR A 162 -3.64 -13.20 73.43
N GLU A 163 -4.49 -13.61 74.36
CA GLU A 163 -4.24 -14.44 75.52
C GLU A 163 -5.53 -15.13 75.97
N ASN A 164 -5.32 -16.27 76.62
CA ASN A 164 -6.28 -17.08 77.37
C ASN A 164 -5.94 -16.89 78.85
#